data_AF-A0A6F9CK80-F1
#
_entry.id   AF-A0A6F9CK80-F1
#
_cell.length_a   1.000
_cell.length_b   1.000
_cell.length_c   1.000
_cell.angle_alpha   90.00
_cell.angle_beta   90.00
_cell.angle_gamma   90.00
#
_symmetry.space_group_name_H-M   'P 1'
#
loop_
_entity.id
_entity.type
_entity.pdbx_description
1 polymer ?
#
loop_
_entity_poly.entity_id
_entity_poly.type
_entity_poly.pdbx_seq_one_letter_code
_entity_poly.pdbx_strand_id
1 'polypeptide(L)'
;MDSISLPHLPSPLCSGFQNASDQKTEMEKIKGRIAQEVSKCEERKGKIDDELREVQPLVDEAKRAVGNIKPESLSEIRSLRMPPDVIRDILEGVLRLMGIFDTSWNAKRASAAAAPLAAWVKANVQYSHVMERIQPLEKEQAGLLENLRKTESRKTKLEEQLNSVGQKVNELKEKFQSRTTEAAKLEAEVSKAQETIQAAEQLIHQLDGEHTRWNAQVAEITEDLETLPKRAMLAAAFITYLSSAPEDRRRNSLETWMKASGLQIEALPSDDRSMENALVILQQAACENTIHHTHTTHTHHTHTTHRQTDRHTQTDRQTDRPDHTDRHTQTDRTDGQTDGRTDARTPT
;
A
#
# COMPACT_ATOMS: atom_id res chain seq x y z
N MET A 1 -8.03 -21.91 12.30
CA MET A 1 -9.16 -21.33 11.54
C MET A 1 -9.67 -20.17 12.36
N ASP A 2 -8.91 -19.09 12.31
CA ASP A 2 -9.01 -18.04 13.30
C ASP A 2 -9.93 -16.98 12.74
N SER A 3 -11.01 -16.71 13.47
CA SER A 3 -12.07 -15.81 13.02
C SER A 3 -11.56 -14.38 13.10
N ILE A 4 -10.87 -13.94 12.03
CA ILE A 4 -10.43 -12.55 11.86
C ILE A 4 -11.66 -11.67 11.95
N SER A 5 -11.83 -11.04 13.10
CA SER A 5 -12.93 -10.13 13.36
C SER A 5 -12.79 -8.94 12.44
N LEU A 6 -13.89 -8.57 11.77
CA LEU A 6 -13.96 -7.37 10.92
C LEU A 6 -13.32 -6.18 11.66
N PRO A 7 -12.42 -5.41 11.02
CA PRO A 7 -11.71 -4.34 11.69
C PRO A 7 -12.71 -3.27 12.14
N HIS A 8 -13.04 -3.28 13.43
CA HIS A 8 -14.00 -2.33 13.98
C HIS A 8 -13.41 -0.92 13.80
N LEU A 9 -14.25 0.05 13.40
CA LEU A 9 -13.82 1.44 13.28
C LEU A 9 -13.22 1.87 14.63
N PRO A 10 -11.91 2.20 14.68
CA PRO A 10 -11.18 2.28 15.94
C PRO A 10 -11.84 3.29 16.88
N SER A 11 -11.92 2.96 18.16
CA SER A 11 -12.79 3.67 19.13
C SER A 11 -12.69 5.21 19.10
N PRO A 12 -11.51 5.84 18.90
CA PRO A 12 -11.39 7.30 18.75
C PRO A 12 -12.10 7.89 17.52
N LEU A 13 -12.20 7.16 16.41
CA LEU A 13 -13.01 7.59 15.26
C LEU A 13 -14.50 7.49 15.59
N CYS A 14 -14.93 6.39 16.20
CA CYS A 14 -16.34 6.18 16.56
C CYS A 14 -16.84 7.26 17.54
N SER A 15 -16.07 7.57 18.60
CA SER A 15 -16.41 8.65 19.53
C SER A 15 -16.28 10.04 18.89
N GLY A 16 -15.32 10.24 17.99
CA GLY A 16 -15.19 11.46 17.19
C GLY A 16 -16.43 11.74 16.32
N PHE A 17 -16.94 10.72 15.62
CA PHE A 17 -18.18 10.83 14.83
C PHE A 17 -19.41 11.10 15.71
N GLN A 18 -19.55 10.43 16.85
CA GLN A 18 -20.67 10.68 17.77
C GLN A 18 -20.64 12.10 18.31
N ASN A 19 -19.50 12.55 18.85
CA ASN A 19 -19.34 13.91 19.37
C ASN A 19 -19.61 14.98 18.30
N ALA A 20 -19.14 14.77 17.06
CA ALA A 20 -19.41 15.67 15.93
C ALA A 20 -20.91 15.68 15.53
N SER A 21 -21.59 14.54 15.59
CA SER A 21 -23.04 14.44 15.38
C SER A 21 -23.80 15.22 16.46
N ASP A 22 -23.44 15.04 17.73
CA ASP A 22 -24.11 15.71 18.86
C ASP A 22 -23.91 17.23 18.80
N GLN A 23 -22.68 17.69 18.55
CA GLN A 23 -22.37 19.11 18.30
C GLN A 23 -23.16 19.68 17.11
N LYS A 24 -23.34 18.92 16.03
CA LYS A 24 -24.16 19.33 14.90
C LYS A 24 -25.63 19.49 15.28
N THR A 25 -26.21 18.61 16.12
CA THR A 25 -27.60 18.80 16.59
C THR A 25 -27.75 20.04 17.48
N GLU A 26 -26.78 20.32 18.36
CA GLU A 26 -26.77 21.54 19.17
C GLU A 26 -26.64 22.80 18.31
N MET A 27 -25.86 22.74 17.23
CA MET A 27 -25.71 23.82 16.27
C MET A 27 -27.02 24.12 15.51
N GLU A 28 -27.79 23.12 15.11
CA GLU A 28 -29.13 23.35 14.51
C GLU A 28 -30.13 23.91 15.54
N LYS A 29 -30.10 23.46 16.80
CA LYS A 29 -30.90 24.08 17.88
C LYS A 29 -30.54 25.56 18.08
N ILE A 30 -29.24 25.90 18.00
CA ILE A 30 -28.77 27.28 18.12
C ILE A 30 -29.18 28.13 16.90
N LYS A 31 -29.13 27.59 15.67
CA LYS A 31 -29.66 28.26 14.46
C LYS A 31 -31.16 28.56 14.58
N GLY A 32 -31.96 27.60 15.06
CA GLY A 32 -33.38 27.80 15.32
C GLY A 32 -33.64 28.91 16.34
N ARG A 33 -32.85 28.96 17.42
CA ARG A 33 -32.90 30.07 18.40
C ARG A 33 -32.49 31.42 17.80
N ILE A 34 -31.46 31.46 16.96
CA ILE A 34 -31.04 32.69 16.26
C ILE A 34 -32.19 33.22 15.39
N ALA A 35 -32.84 32.36 14.59
CA ALA A 35 -34.00 32.77 13.79
C ALA A 35 -35.16 33.32 14.66
N GLN A 36 -35.39 32.73 15.83
CA GLN A 36 -36.41 33.22 16.76
C GLN A 36 -36.04 34.58 17.39
N GLU A 37 -34.79 34.80 17.80
CA GLU A 37 -34.36 36.10 18.36
C GLU A 37 -34.30 37.19 17.27
N VAL A 38 -33.90 36.86 16.02
CA VAL A 38 -33.99 37.78 14.87
C VAL A 38 -35.43 38.23 14.65
N SER A 39 -36.39 37.31 14.60
CA SER A 39 -37.81 37.64 14.43
C SER A 39 -38.35 38.55 15.54
N LYS A 40 -37.93 38.36 16.80
CA LYS A 40 -38.25 39.30 17.90
C LYS A 40 -37.59 40.67 17.72
N CYS A 41 -36.32 40.71 17.30
CA CYS A 41 -35.62 41.96 17.01
C CYS A 41 -36.33 42.75 15.89
N GLU A 42 -36.81 42.07 14.86
CA GLU A 42 -37.60 42.66 13.76
C GLU A 42 -38.97 43.16 14.24
N GLU A 43 -39.72 42.36 15.04
CA GLU A 43 -41.00 42.77 15.61
C GLU A 43 -40.85 43.99 16.54
N ARG A 44 -39.81 44.01 17.39
CA ARG A 44 -39.49 45.16 18.25
C ARG A 44 -39.03 46.37 17.47
N LYS A 45 -38.25 46.19 16.40
CA LYS A 45 -37.86 47.27 15.50
C LYS A 45 -39.09 47.87 14.82
N GLY A 46 -40.00 47.05 14.29
CA GLY A 46 -41.23 47.50 13.65
C GLY A 46 -42.05 48.42 14.55
N LYS A 47 -42.21 48.06 15.84
CA LYS A 47 -42.89 48.90 16.83
C LYS A 47 -42.21 50.26 17.06
N ILE A 48 -40.87 50.30 17.07
CA ILE A 48 -40.11 51.56 17.16
C ILE A 48 -40.28 52.39 15.88
N ASP A 49 -40.14 51.76 14.71
CA ASP A 49 -40.31 52.39 13.39
C ASP A 49 -41.76 52.89 13.16
N ASP A 50 -42.76 52.25 13.79
CA ASP A 50 -44.18 52.67 13.75
C ASP A 50 -44.45 53.87 14.67
N GLU A 51 -43.94 53.88 15.91
CA GLU A 51 -44.04 55.03 16.84
C GLU A 51 -43.34 56.27 16.26
N LEU A 52 -42.15 56.10 15.66
CA LEU A 52 -41.46 57.16 14.92
C LEU A 52 -42.29 57.68 13.74
N ARG A 53 -43.00 56.81 13.00
CA ARG A 53 -43.78 57.19 11.82
C ARG A 53 -44.92 58.17 12.11
N GLU A 54 -45.48 58.19 13.33
CA GLU A 54 -46.53 59.15 13.69
C GLU A 54 -46.00 60.59 13.67
N VAL A 55 -44.80 60.82 14.23
CA VAL A 55 -44.28 62.17 14.46
C VAL A 55 -43.22 62.61 13.45
N GLN A 56 -42.52 61.67 12.80
CA GLN A 56 -41.56 61.96 11.72
C GLN A 56 -42.10 62.94 10.65
N PRO A 57 -43.30 62.76 10.06
CA PRO A 57 -43.82 63.69 9.05
C PRO A 57 -44.16 65.08 9.63
N LEU A 58 -44.60 65.16 10.90
CA LEU A 58 -44.86 66.44 11.57
C LEU A 58 -43.57 67.23 11.80
N VAL A 59 -42.52 66.52 12.23
CA VAL A 59 -41.18 67.09 12.47
C VAL A 59 -40.53 67.52 11.16
N ASP A 60 -40.62 66.72 10.10
CA ASP A 60 -40.00 67.05 8.81
C ASP A 60 -40.78 68.13 8.03
N GLU A 61 -42.12 68.15 8.11
CA GLU A 61 -42.92 69.28 7.63
C GLU A 61 -42.54 70.56 8.36
N ALA A 62 -42.42 70.52 9.70
CA ALA A 62 -42.09 71.72 10.46
C ALA A 62 -40.65 72.20 10.23
N LYS A 63 -39.67 71.28 10.07
CA LYS A 63 -38.31 71.62 9.60
C LYS A 63 -38.36 72.31 8.24
N ARG A 64 -39.14 71.78 7.28
CA ARG A 64 -39.31 72.34 5.93
C ARG A 64 -39.98 73.72 5.97
N ALA A 65 -41.02 73.89 6.78
CA ALA A 65 -41.71 75.15 6.97
C ALA A 65 -40.81 76.23 7.60
N VAL A 66 -39.90 75.85 8.50
CA VAL A 66 -38.87 76.75 9.05
C VAL A 66 -37.75 77.02 8.05
N GLY A 67 -37.32 76.03 7.27
CA GLY A 67 -36.34 76.22 6.20
C GLY A 67 -36.80 77.15 5.07
N ASN A 68 -38.12 77.20 4.82
CA ASN A 68 -38.74 78.04 3.79
C ASN A 68 -39.09 79.47 4.27
N ILE A 69 -38.61 79.90 5.45
CA ILE A 69 -38.86 81.26 5.96
C ILE A 69 -38.12 82.31 5.09
N LYS A 70 -38.88 83.26 4.56
CA LYS A 70 -38.34 84.41 3.82
C LYS A 70 -37.71 85.47 4.75
N PRO A 71 -36.52 86.00 4.45
CA PRO A 71 -35.85 86.99 5.30
C PRO A 71 -36.56 88.36 5.32
N GLU A 72 -37.36 88.67 4.29
CA GLU A 72 -38.19 89.89 4.26
C GLU A 72 -39.22 89.87 5.39
N SER A 73 -39.94 88.76 5.56
CA SER A 73 -40.92 88.56 6.64
C SER A 73 -40.28 88.56 8.03
N LEU A 74 -39.03 88.09 8.16
CA LEU A 74 -38.25 88.26 9.40
C LEU A 74 -37.99 89.74 9.71
N SER A 75 -37.74 90.55 8.68
CA SER A 75 -37.36 91.96 8.81
C SER A 75 -38.53 92.86 9.22
N GLU A 76 -39.72 92.62 8.68
CA GLU A 76 -40.96 93.36 8.98
C GLU A 76 -41.30 93.26 10.47
N ILE A 77 -41.37 92.04 11.00
CA ILE A 77 -41.74 91.77 12.40
C ILE A 77 -40.65 92.28 13.36
N ARG A 78 -39.36 92.25 12.97
CA ARG A 78 -38.24 92.83 13.74
C ARG A 78 -38.30 94.36 13.87
N SER A 79 -39.06 95.03 13.00
CA SER A 79 -39.27 96.49 13.01
C SER A 79 -40.40 96.95 13.94
N LEU A 80 -41.26 96.04 14.40
CA LEU A 80 -42.38 96.38 15.29
C LEU A 80 -41.89 97.00 16.60
N ARG A 81 -42.63 97.99 17.13
CA ARG A 81 -42.34 98.58 18.44
C ARG A 81 -42.72 97.63 19.60
N MET A 82 -43.81 96.88 19.44
CA MET A 82 -44.27 95.83 20.36
C MET A 82 -44.85 94.66 19.54
N PRO A 83 -44.62 93.40 19.93
CA PRO A 83 -45.22 92.25 19.28
C PRO A 83 -46.65 91.98 19.81
N PRO A 84 -47.59 91.51 18.97
CA PRO A 84 -48.79 90.83 19.43
C PRO A 84 -48.45 89.68 20.38
N ASP A 85 -49.29 89.45 21.39
CA ASP A 85 -48.97 88.56 22.51
C ASP A 85 -48.66 87.12 22.05
N VAL A 86 -49.46 86.58 21.10
CA VAL A 86 -49.21 85.27 20.47
C VAL A 86 -47.78 85.13 19.91
N ILE A 87 -47.26 86.18 19.27
CA ILE A 87 -45.87 86.18 18.74
C ILE A 87 -44.87 86.24 19.89
N ARG A 88 -45.17 87.00 20.95
CA ARG A 88 -44.33 87.11 22.16
C ARG A 88 -44.16 85.77 22.87
N ASP A 89 -45.25 84.99 22.96
CA ASP A 89 -45.30 83.70 23.65
C ASP A 89 -44.58 82.60 22.86
N ILE A 90 -44.78 82.54 21.54
CA ILE A 90 -44.05 81.60 20.66
C ILE A 90 -42.54 81.87 20.74
N LEU A 91 -42.13 83.13 20.67
CA LEU A 91 -40.72 83.51 20.75
C LEU A 91 -40.12 83.26 22.14
N GLU A 92 -40.90 83.41 23.21
CA GLU A 92 -40.49 83.02 24.55
C GLU A 92 -40.26 81.50 24.67
N GLY A 93 -41.15 80.69 24.09
CA GLY A 93 -40.97 79.23 24.01
C GLY A 93 -39.70 78.83 23.25
N VAL A 94 -39.46 79.43 22.07
CA VAL A 94 -38.26 79.18 21.27
C VAL A 94 -36.98 79.60 22.01
N LEU A 95 -36.94 80.80 22.59
CA LEU A 95 -35.75 81.27 23.33
C LEU A 95 -35.43 80.38 24.53
N ARG A 96 -36.43 79.97 25.31
CA ARG A 96 -36.27 79.03 26.43
C ARG A 96 -35.73 77.67 25.95
N LEU A 97 -36.22 77.14 24.82
CA LEU A 97 -35.71 75.90 24.20
C LEU A 97 -34.28 76.04 23.67
N MET A 98 -33.85 77.25 23.28
CA MET A 98 -32.47 77.57 22.90
C MET A 98 -31.56 77.89 24.11
N GLY A 99 -32.05 77.77 25.36
CA GLY A 99 -31.30 78.08 26.57
C GLY A 99 -31.15 79.58 26.87
N ILE A 100 -31.87 80.44 26.14
CA ILE A 100 -31.88 81.90 26.35
C ILE A 100 -33.03 82.24 27.29
N PHE A 101 -32.71 82.43 28.57
CA PHE A 101 -33.67 82.77 29.61
C PHE A 101 -33.99 84.27 29.71
N ASP A 102 -33.27 85.13 28.99
CA ASP A 102 -33.67 86.54 28.84
C ASP A 102 -34.90 86.64 27.92
N THR A 103 -36.05 86.89 28.51
CA THR A 103 -37.33 87.06 27.83
C THR A 103 -37.62 88.52 27.45
N SER A 104 -36.63 89.41 27.56
CA SER A 104 -36.72 90.81 27.15
C SER A 104 -37.11 90.98 25.68
N TRP A 105 -37.72 92.12 25.35
CA TRP A 105 -38.08 92.43 23.97
C TRP A 105 -36.85 92.51 23.05
N ASN A 106 -35.67 92.87 23.58
CA ASN A 106 -34.44 92.94 22.81
C ASN A 106 -33.96 91.56 22.36
N ALA A 107 -34.01 90.53 23.22
CA ALA A 107 -33.73 89.14 22.83
C ALA A 107 -34.77 88.62 21.82
N LYS A 108 -36.05 88.94 22.03
CA LYS A 108 -37.16 88.53 21.15
C LYS A 108 -37.15 89.17 19.75
N ARG A 109 -36.31 90.16 19.45
CA ARG A 109 -36.16 90.74 18.10
C ARG A 109 -35.34 89.91 17.11
N ALA A 110 -34.74 88.80 17.54
CA ALA A 110 -33.82 88.01 16.71
C ALA A 110 -34.47 87.01 15.75
N SER A 111 -35.70 86.54 16.03
CA SER A 111 -36.38 85.46 15.29
C SER A 111 -37.83 85.85 15.00
N ALA A 112 -38.35 85.58 13.79
CA ALA A 112 -39.55 86.28 13.34
C ALA A 112 -40.36 85.60 12.19
N ALA A 113 -40.70 84.32 12.31
CA ALA A 113 -41.80 83.73 11.54
C ALA A 113 -42.67 82.85 12.44
N ALA A 114 -43.64 83.49 13.10
CA ALA A 114 -44.36 82.89 14.22
C ALA A 114 -45.09 81.58 13.88
N ALA A 115 -45.74 81.48 12.72
CA ALA A 115 -46.49 80.30 12.32
C ALA A 115 -45.62 79.03 12.10
N PRO A 116 -44.58 79.03 11.24
CA PRO A 116 -43.71 77.85 11.09
C PRO A 116 -42.91 77.55 12.37
N LEU A 117 -42.49 78.56 13.14
CA LEU A 117 -41.81 78.35 14.42
C LEU A 117 -42.74 77.71 15.48
N ALA A 118 -44.02 78.10 15.53
CA ALA A 118 -45.00 77.45 16.41
C ALA A 118 -45.28 76.00 16.01
N ALA A 119 -45.39 75.72 14.71
CA ALA A 119 -45.50 74.36 14.20
C ALA A 119 -44.26 73.52 14.56
N TRP A 120 -43.07 74.11 14.48
CA TRP A 120 -41.80 73.47 14.87
C TRP A 120 -41.70 73.22 16.37
N VAL A 121 -42.02 74.19 17.24
CA VAL A 121 -42.07 73.97 18.69
C VAL A 121 -43.06 72.86 19.03
N LYS A 122 -44.27 72.88 18.44
CA LYS A 122 -45.27 71.84 18.63
C LYS A 122 -44.76 70.46 18.21
N ALA A 123 -44.15 70.35 17.02
CA ALA A 123 -43.62 69.09 16.52
C ALA A 123 -42.46 68.55 17.38
N ASN A 124 -41.57 69.41 17.90
CA ASN A 124 -40.49 69.00 18.81
C ASN A 124 -41.02 68.55 20.18
N VAL A 125 -42.09 69.18 20.71
CA VAL A 125 -42.75 68.73 21.94
C VAL A 125 -43.48 67.39 21.75
N GLN A 126 -44.13 67.19 20.60
CA GLN A 126 -44.70 65.88 20.27
C GLN A 126 -43.61 64.81 20.11
N TYR A 127 -42.48 65.16 19.51
CA TYR A 127 -41.33 64.26 19.35
C TYR A 127 -40.69 63.89 20.70
N SER A 128 -40.56 64.82 21.65
CA SER A 128 -39.98 64.50 22.96
C SER A 128 -40.82 63.49 23.75
N HIS A 129 -42.16 63.56 23.66
CA HIS A 129 -43.03 62.56 24.30
C HIS A 129 -43.01 61.19 23.59
N VAL A 130 -42.86 61.16 22.27
CA VAL A 130 -42.65 59.89 21.54
C VAL A 130 -41.26 59.30 21.82
N MET A 131 -40.22 60.13 21.98
CA MET A 131 -38.89 59.67 22.39
C MET A 131 -38.92 59.02 23.79
N GLU A 132 -39.70 59.57 24.73
CA GLU A 132 -39.91 58.98 26.07
C GLU A 132 -40.59 57.60 26.00
N ARG A 133 -41.52 57.39 25.05
CA ARG A 133 -42.15 56.08 24.77
C ARG A 133 -41.21 55.10 24.08
N ILE A 134 -40.32 55.59 23.21
CA ILE A 134 -39.39 54.79 22.41
C ILE A 134 -38.17 54.35 23.23
N GLN A 135 -37.65 55.18 24.13
CA GLN A 135 -36.48 54.89 24.97
C GLN A 135 -36.49 53.51 25.68
N PRO A 136 -37.59 53.03 26.30
CA PRO A 136 -37.64 51.68 26.86
C PRO A 136 -37.62 50.57 25.79
N LEU A 137 -38.19 50.82 24.60
CA LEU A 137 -38.18 49.87 23.48
C LEU A 137 -36.78 49.76 22.86
N GLU A 138 -36.07 50.87 22.65
CA GLU A 138 -34.67 50.89 22.22
C GLU A 138 -33.77 50.13 23.21
N LYS A 139 -34.00 50.30 24.52
CA LYS A 139 -33.27 49.60 25.57
C LYS A 139 -33.55 48.09 25.56
N GLU A 140 -34.78 47.67 25.31
CA GLU A 140 -35.11 46.25 25.11
C GLU A 140 -34.43 45.70 23.84
N GLN A 141 -34.54 46.43 22.72
CA GLN A 141 -33.97 46.07 21.43
C GLN A 141 -32.44 45.92 21.51
N ALA A 142 -31.73 46.84 22.16
CA ALA A 142 -30.29 46.74 22.40
C ALA A 142 -29.92 45.50 23.24
N GLY A 143 -30.75 45.14 24.23
CA GLY A 143 -30.60 43.91 24.99
C GLY A 143 -30.80 42.65 24.15
N LEU A 144 -31.80 42.64 23.26
CA LEU A 144 -32.05 41.54 22.32
C LEU A 144 -30.91 41.40 21.29
N LEU A 145 -30.43 42.50 20.71
CA LEU A 145 -29.31 42.50 19.77
C LEU A 145 -28.00 41.99 20.39
N GLU A 146 -27.70 42.35 21.64
CA GLU A 146 -26.54 41.81 22.35
C GLU A 146 -26.70 40.32 22.70
N ASN A 147 -27.93 39.85 22.97
CA ASN A 147 -28.21 38.42 23.17
C ASN A 147 -28.13 37.61 21.87
N LEU A 148 -28.57 38.19 20.75
CA LEU A 148 -28.40 37.65 19.40
C LEU A 148 -26.91 37.52 19.07
N ARG A 149 -26.13 38.61 19.20
CA ARG A 149 -24.67 38.62 18.97
C ARG A 149 -23.91 37.59 19.82
N LYS A 150 -24.29 37.42 21.09
CA LYS A 150 -23.74 36.36 21.97
C LYS A 150 -24.06 34.96 21.44
N THR A 151 -25.28 34.75 20.94
CA THR A 151 -25.74 33.46 20.40
C THR A 151 -25.08 33.14 19.06
N GLU A 152 -24.90 34.12 18.19
CA GLU A 152 -24.12 34.03 16.95
C GLU A 152 -22.64 33.74 17.23
N SER A 153 -22.02 34.42 18.21
CA SER A 153 -20.64 34.12 18.63
C SER A 153 -20.49 32.71 19.23
N ARG A 154 -21.56 32.13 19.80
CA ARG A 154 -21.58 30.72 20.20
C ARG A 154 -21.74 29.78 19.01
N LYS A 155 -22.56 30.14 18.01
CA LYS A 155 -22.71 29.40 16.74
C LYS A 155 -21.37 29.29 16.01
N THR A 156 -20.68 30.42 15.77
CA THR A 156 -19.44 30.41 14.98
C THR A 156 -18.32 29.60 15.64
N LYS A 157 -18.21 29.65 16.98
CA LYS A 157 -17.26 28.80 17.73
C LYS A 157 -17.56 27.31 17.61
N LEU A 158 -18.84 26.92 17.54
CA LEU A 158 -19.23 25.52 17.29
C LEU A 158 -18.99 25.11 15.84
N GLU A 159 -19.22 26.01 14.87
CA GLU A 159 -18.86 25.79 13.45
C GLU A 159 -17.36 25.57 13.27
N GLU A 160 -16.52 26.39 13.92
CA GLU A 160 -15.06 26.27 13.92
C GLU A 160 -14.58 24.96 14.59
N GLN A 161 -15.13 24.61 15.76
CA GLN A 161 -14.83 23.35 16.44
C GLN A 161 -15.21 22.13 15.59
N LEU A 162 -16.42 22.13 15.02
CA LEU A 162 -16.91 21.03 14.18
C LEU A 162 -16.06 20.86 12.91
N ASN A 163 -15.62 21.96 12.30
CA ASN A 163 -14.68 21.93 11.18
C ASN A 163 -13.31 21.34 11.58
N SER A 164 -12.75 21.75 12.74
CA SER A 164 -11.48 21.21 13.23
C SER A 164 -11.56 19.72 13.59
N VAL A 165 -12.71 19.26 14.12
CA VAL A 165 -12.97 17.83 14.34
C VAL A 165 -13.09 17.10 13.01
N GLY A 166 -13.82 17.64 12.03
CA GLY A 166 -13.94 17.05 10.69
C GLY A 166 -12.59 16.89 9.97
N GLN A 167 -11.71 17.88 10.07
CA GLN A 167 -10.33 17.80 9.55
C GLN A 167 -9.55 16.65 10.20
N LYS A 168 -9.55 16.56 11.53
CA LYS A 168 -8.85 15.49 12.28
C LYS A 168 -9.44 14.10 12.03
N VAL A 169 -10.75 14.00 11.82
CA VAL A 169 -11.42 12.75 11.43
C VAL A 169 -11.00 12.29 10.04
N ASN A 170 -10.87 13.20 9.06
CA ASN A 170 -10.33 12.88 7.74
C ASN A 170 -8.85 12.47 7.81
N GLU A 171 -8.02 13.22 8.54
CA GLU A 171 -6.60 12.91 8.74
C GLU A 171 -6.40 11.51 9.37
N LEU A 172 -7.19 11.18 10.40
CA LEU A 172 -7.17 9.85 11.04
C LEU A 172 -7.70 8.75 10.11
N LYS A 173 -8.70 9.04 9.27
CA LYS A 173 -9.24 8.10 8.27
C LYS A 173 -8.20 7.78 7.20
N GLU A 174 -7.51 8.78 6.66
CA GLU A 174 -6.43 8.61 5.67
C GLU A 174 -5.26 7.81 6.27
N LYS A 175 -4.82 8.17 7.48
CA LYS A 175 -3.79 7.42 8.22
C LYS A 175 -4.19 5.98 8.52
N PHE A 176 -5.46 5.72 8.84
CA PHE A 176 -5.99 4.38 9.04
C PHE A 176 -6.01 3.56 7.74
N GLN A 177 -6.52 4.15 6.64
CA GLN A 177 -6.54 3.49 5.33
C GLN A 177 -5.14 3.12 4.85
N SER A 178 -4.18 4.05 4.92
CA SER A 178 -2.78 3.81 4.57
C SER A 178 -2.17 2.66 5.38
N ARG A 179 -2.35 2.66 6.71
CA ARG A 179 -1.84 1.60 7.59
C ARG A 179 -2.51 0.25 7.35
N THR A 180 -3.79 0.24 6.98
CA THR A 180 -4.50 -1.01 6.62
C THR A 180 -3.93 -1.61 5.32
N THR A 181 -3.64 -0.79 4.31
CA THR A 181 -3.00 -1.26 3.07
C THR A 181 -1.54 -1.68 3.28
N GLU A 182 -0.81 -1.01 4.17
CA GLU A 182 0.56 -1.36 4.55
C GLU A 182 0.60 -2.70 5.32
N ALA A 183 -0.29 -2.90 6.30
CA ALA A 183 -0.41 -4.14 7.05
C ALA A 183 -0.76 -5.33 6.14
N ALA A 184 -1.77 -5.21 5.28
CA ALA A 184 -2.15 -6.27 4.34
C ALA A 184 -1.03 -6.63 3.34
N LYS A 185 -0.19 -5.65 2.94
CA LYS A 185 1.01 -5.90 2.14
C LYS A 185 2.07 -6.68 2.93
N LEU A 186 2.33 -6.29 4.18
CA LEU A 186 3.29 -6.97 5.04
C LEU A 186 2.85 -8.40 5.39
N GLU A 187 1.56 -8.64 5.62
CA GLU A 187 1.00 -9.99 5.81
C GLU A 187 1.23 -10.89 4.59
N ALA A 188 1.04 -10.38 3.38
CA ALA A 188 1.32 -11.11 2.15
C ALA A 188 2.84 -11.39 1.94
N GLU A 189 3.71 -10.43 2.28
CA GLU A 189 5.16 -10.61 2.25
C GLU A 189 5.64 -11.63 3.30
N VAL A 190 5.03 -11.64 4.50
CA VAL A 190 5.29 -12.62 5.56
C VAL A 190 4.81 -14.03 5.18
N SER A 191 3.61 -14.19 4.58
CA SER A 191 3.14 -15.49 4.08
C SER A 191 4.12 -16.08 3.09
N LYS A 192 4.53 -15.29 2.09
CA LYS A 192 5.50 -15.71 1.08
C LYS A 192 6.86 -16.05 1.69
N ALA A 193 7.33 -15.28 2.68
CA ALA A 193 8.56 -15.60 3.41
C ALA A 193 8.44 -16.95 4.14
N GLN A 194 7.32 -17.20 4.82
CA GLN A 194 7.05 -18.46 5.52
C GLN A 194 7.01 -19.67 4.57
N GLU A 195 6.38 -19.52 3.40
CA GLU A 195 6.39 -20.53 2.33
C GLU A 195 7.84 -20.84 1.86
N THR A 196 8.68 -19.81 1.67
CA THR A 196 10.09 -20.04 1.27
C THR A 196 10.94 -20.66 2.37
N ILE A 197 10.67 -20.34 3.65
CA ILE A 197 11.33 -20.99 4.80
C ILE A 197 10.93 -22.46 4.86
N GLN A 198 9.64 -22.78 4.76
CA GLN A 198 9.16 -24.17 4.79
C GLN A 198 9.73 -25.01 3.64
N ALA A 199 9.88 -24.43 2.44
CA ALA A 199 10.56 -25.09 1.32
C ALA A 199 12.06 -25.33 1.59
N ALA A 200 12.75 -24.37 2.22
CA ALA A 200 14.15 -24.52 2.60
C ALA A 200 14.34 -25.58 3.71
N GLU A 201 13.46 -25.62 4.72
CA GLU A 201 13.45 -26.65 5.76
C GLU A 201 13.29 -28.06 5.18
N GLN A 202 12.37 -28.24 4.21
CA GLN A 202 12.19 -29.52 3.51
C GLN A 202 13.45 -29.93 2.73
N LEU A 203 14.11 -29.00 2.04
CA LEU A 203 15.36 -29.26 1.32
C LEU A 203 16.50 -29.60 2.28
N ILE A 204 16.61 -28.93 3.44
CA ILE A 204 17.60 -29.26 4.47
C ILE A 204 17.38 -30.67 5.02
N HIS A 205 16.12 -31.06 5.29
CA HIS A 205 15.80 -32.42 5.75
C HIS A 205 16.12 -33.50 4.69
N GLN A 206 15.97 -33.20 3.39
CA GLN A 206 16.39 -34.12 2.32
C GLN A 206 17.92 -34.20 2.22
N LEU A 207 18.60 -33.06 2.33
CA LEU A 207 20.06 -32.95 2.31
C LEU A 207 20.74 -33.65 3.48
N ASP A 208 20.15 -33.69 4.68
CA ASP A 208 20.71 -34.38 5.84
C ASP A 208 20.75 -35.92 5.65
N GLY A 209 19.69 -36.48 5.06
CA GLY A 209 19.64 -37.90 4.67
C GLY A 209 20.65 -38.24 3.57
N GLU A 210 20.74 -37.41 2.53
CA GLU A 210 21.73 -37.58 1.46
C GLU A 210 23.17 -37.40 1.96
N HIS A 211 23.44 -36.41 2.83
CA HIS A 211 24.73 -36.20 3.48
C HIS A 211 25.13 -37.42 4.32
N THR A 212 24.20 -37.99 5.09
CA THR A 212 24.43 -39.24 5.83
C THR A 212 24.77 -40.39 4.89
N ARG A 213 24.04 -40.53 3.78
CA ARG A 213 24.29 -41.53 2.73
C ARG A 213 25.66 -41.36 2.07
N TRP A 214 26.06 -40.13 1.74
CA TRP A 214 27.36 -39.84 1.11
C TRP A 214 28.53 -40.08 2.06
N ASN A 215 28.40 -39.74 3.35
CA ASN A 215 29.43 -40.06 4.34
C ASN A 215 29.62 -41.57 4.51
N ALA A 216 28.52 -42.35 4.51
CA ALA A 216 28.61 -43.82 4.54
C ALA A 216 29.33 -44.37 3.30
N GLN A 217 29.00 -43.87 2.10
CA GLN A 217 29.67 -44.27 0.85
C GLN A 217 31.14 -43.85 0.79
N VAL A 218 31.51 -42.69 1.36
CA VAL A 218 32.92 -42.27 1.46
C VAL A 218 33.69 -43.18 2.43
N ALA A 219 33.09 -43.60 3.53
CA ALA A 219 33.71 -44.56 4.45
C ALA A 219 33.90 -45.94 3.77
N GLU A 220 32.86 -46.46 3.14
CA GLU A 220 32.87 -47.72 2.36
C GLU A 220 33.97 -47.71 1.30
N ILE A 221 34.04 -46.67 0.46
CA ILE A 221 35.07 -46.51 -0.59
C ILE A 221 36.48 -46.39 0.02
N THR A 222 36.62 -45.84 1.23
CA THR A 222 37.93 -45.73 1.91
C THR A 222 38.41 -47.10 2.40
N GLU A 223 37.53 -47.91 2.99
CA GLU A 223 37.85 -49.29 3.40
C GLU A 223 38.13 -50.20 2.19
N ASP A 224 37.35 -50.04 1.11
CA ASP A 224 37.59 -50.73 -0.15
C ASP A 224 38.95 -50.34 -0.75
N LEU A 225 39.34 -49.06 -0.67
CA LEU A 225 40.65 -48.58 -1.13
C LEU A 225 41.83 -49.10 -0.27
N GLU A 226 41.67 -49.22 1.05
CA GLU A 226 42.69 -49.83 1.92
C GLU A 226 42.85 -51.33 1.66
N THR A 227 41.76 -52.03 1.33
CA THR A 227 41.80 -53.47 1.03
C THR A 227 42.12 -53.78 -0.44
N LEU A 228 41.97 -52.82 -1.36
CA LEU A 228 42.18 -52.98 -2.80
C LEU A 228 43.56 -53.55 -3.18
N PRO A 229 44.72 -53.14 -2.60
CA PRO A 229 46.01 -53.72 -2.95
C PRO A 229 46.09 -55.23 -2.66
N LYS A 230 45.46 -55.68 -1.56
CA LYS A 230 45.36 -57.10 -1.21
C LYS A 230 44.45 -57.84 -2.20
N ARG A 231 43.26 -57.30 -2.48
CA ARG A 231 42.30 -57.89 -3.44
C ARG A 231 42.90 -58.00 -4.84
N ALA A 232 43.58 -56.96 -5.31
CA ALA A 232 44.24 -56.93 -6.61
C ALA A 232 45.42 -57.91 -6.70
N MET A 233 46.23 -58.04 -5.64
CA MET A 233 47.31 -59.03 -5.57
C MET A 233 46.78 -60.47 -5.62
N LEU A 234 45.71 -60.77 -4.88
CA LEU A 234 45.04 -62.09 -4.92
C LEU A 234 44.46 -62.39 -6.30
N ALA A 235 43.80 -61.42 -6.94
CA ALA A 235 43.28 -61.56 -8.29
C ALA A 235 44.41 -61.85 -9.30
N ALA A 236 45.48 -61.06 -9.29
CA ALA A 236 46.64 -61.26 -10.17
C ALA A 236 47.30 -62.65 -9.96
N ALA A 237 47.46 -63.09 -8.71
CA ALA A 237 47.99 -64.41 -8.39
C ALA A 237 47.07 -65.55 -8.86
N PHE A 238 45.74 -65.40 -8.74
CA PHE A 238 44.77 -66.36 -9.24
C PHE A 238 44.85 -66.49 -10.77
N ILE A 239 44.89 -65.35 -11.49
CA ILE A 239 44.97 -65.33 -12.96
C ILE A 239 46.28 -65.97 -13.45
N THR A 240 47.41 -65.66 -12.80
CA THR A 240 48.74 -66.10 -13.23
C THR A 240 49.03 -67.57 -12.90
N TYR A 241 48.62 -68.06 -11.73
CA TYR A 241 49.07 -69.38 -11.24
C TYR A 241 47.95 -70.44 -11.11
N LEU A 242 46.67 -70.03 -11.07
CA LEU A 242 45.54 -70.93 -10.83
C LEU A 242 44.68 -71.18 -12.08
N SER A 243 44.92 -70.46 -13.18
CA SER A 243 44.11 -70.49 -14.41
C SER A 243 44.09 -71.84 -15.14
N SER A 244 45.09 -72.70 -14.91
CA SER A 244 45.15 -74.09 -15.42
C SER A 244 44.85 -75.15 -14.35
N ALA A 245 44.53 -74.75 -13.12
CA ALA A 245 44.35 -75.66 -11.99
C ALA A 245 42.89 -76.13 -11.83
N PRO A 246 42.67 -77.40 -11.41
CA PRO A 246 41.33 -77.90 -11.08
C PRO A 246 40.74 -77.16 -9.87
N GLU A 247 39.41 -77.17 -9.79
CA GLU A 247 38.62 -76.38 -8.84
C GLU A 247 39.04 -76.55 -7.38
N ASP A 248 39.26 -77.79 -6.91
CA ASP A 248 39.68 -78.06 -5.53
C ASP A 248 41.03 -77.43 -5.19
N ARG A 249 41.96 -77.42 -6.14
CA ARG A 249 43.27 -76.75 -6.00
C ARG A 249 43.08 -75.23 -5.96
N ARG A 250 42.25 -74.68 -6.85
CA ARG A 250 41.93 -73.23 -6.86
C ARG A 250 41.32 -72.79 -5.52
N ARG A 251 40.29 -73.51 -5.05
CA ARG A 251 39.57 -73.22 -3.80
C ARG A 251 40.49 -73.25 -2.58
N ASN A 252 41.28 -74.32 -2.41
CA ASN A 252 42.22 -74.47 -1.29
C ASN A 252 43.37 -73.44 -1.31
N SER A 253 43.99 -73.19 -2.47
CA SER A 253 45.03 -72.18 -2.60
C SER A 253 44.50 -70.76 -2.36
N LEU A 254 43.32 -70.43 -2.89
CA LEU A 254 42.68 -69.12 -2.66
C LEU A 254 42.31 -68.93 -1.18
N GLU A 255 41.71 -69.93 -0.54
CA GLU A 255 41.41 -69.92 0.90
C GLU A 255 42.67 -69.70 1.76
N THR A 256 43.77 -70.39 1.40
CA THR A 256 45.08 -70.23 2.06
C THR A 256 45.63 -68.81 1.89
N TRP A 257 45.54 -68.23 0.69
CA TRP A 257 46.03 -66.88 0.40
C TRP A 257 45.16 -65.78 1.02
N MET A 258 43.83 -65.94 1.05
CA MET A 258 42.91 -65.03 1.74
C MET A 258 43.22 -64.98 3.24
N LYS A 259 43.37 -66.15 3.89
CA LYS A 259 43.80 -66.27 5.30
C LYS A 259 45.15 -65.58 5.55
N ALA A 260 46.13 -65.78 4.67
CA ALA A 260 47.45 -65.13 4.78
C ALA A 260 47.39 -63.60 4.58
N SER A 261 46.47 -63.09 3.76
CA SER A 261 46.27 -61.66 3.53
C SER A 261 45.46 -60.95 4.63
N GLY A 262 44.79 -61.70 5.50
CA GLY A 262 43.84 -61.18 6.49
C GLY A 262 42.60 -60.56 5.86
N LEU A 263 42.06 -61.18 4.80
CA LEU A 263 40.78 -60.81 4.19
C LEU A 263 39.72 -61.87 4.52
N GLN A 264 38.56 -61.41 5.01
CA GLN A 264 37.41 -62.25 5.33
C GLN A 264 36.73 -62.79 4.06
N ILE A 265 36.15 -63.98 4.12
CA ILE A 265 35.39 -64.57 3.00
C ILE A 265 33.92 -64.14 3.11
N GLU A 266 33.57 -62.99 2.53
CA GLU A 266 32.20 -62.46 2.63
C GLU A 266 31.60 -61.93 1.30
N ALA A 267 32.42 -61.69 0.25
CA ALA A 267 31.95 -61.17 -1.03
C ALA A 267 32.70 -61.71 -2.28
N LEU A 268 33.09 -62.99 -2.27
CA LEU A 268 33.43 -63.69 -3.53
C LEU A 268 32.17 -64.41 -4.06
N PRO A 269 31.77 -64.21 -5.33
CA PRO A 269 30.69 -64.98 -5.93
C PRO A 269 31.03 -66.48 -5.92
N SER A 270 30.32 -67.25 -5.09
CA SER A 270 30.54 -68.69 -4.96
C SER A 270 30.08 -69.50 -6.18
N ASP A 271 29.43 -68.87 -7.15
CA ASP A 271 29.09 -69.48 -8.43
C ASP A 271 30.35 -69.73 -9.25
N ASP A 272 30.71 -71.00 -9.46
CA ASP A 272 31.91 -71.37 -10.23
C ASP A 272 31.91 -70.77 -11.64
N ARG A 273 30.73 -70.49 -12.22
CA ARG A 273 30.57 -69.78 -13.49
C ARG A 273 31.07 -68.34 -13.49
N SER A 274 31.05 -67.65 -12.36
CA SER A 274 31.64 -66.30 -12.25
C SER A 274 33.17 -66.38 -12.30
N MET A 275 33.75 -67.41 -11.69
CA MET A 275 35.19 -67.70 -11.77
C MET A 275 35.59 -68.18 -13.18
N GLU A 276 34.78 -69.03 -13.82
CA GLU A 276 34.99 -69.44 -15.22
C GLU A 276 34.91 -68.24 -16.17
N ASN A 277 33.92 -67.35 -16.03
CA ASN A 277 33.79 -66.16 -16.87
C ASN A 277 34.96 -65.18 -16.70
N ALA A 278 35.48 -65.01 -15.48
CA ALA A 278 36.68 -64.22 -15.23
C ALA A 278 37.92 -64.81 -15.91
N LEU A 279 38.09 -66.13 -15.86
CA LEU A 279 39.16 -66.84 -16.59
C LEU A 279 39.00 -66.69 -18.11
N VAL A 280 37.81 -66.98 -18.65
CA VAL A 280 37.42 -66.82 -20.07
C VAL A 280 37.79 -65.45 -20.63
N ILE A 281 37.53 -64.37 -19.89
CA ILE A 281 37.84 -63.00 -20.32
C ILE A 281 39.34 -62.71 -20.31
N LEU A 282 40.11 -63.31 -19.39
CA LEU A 282 41.52 -63.01 -19.18
C LEU A 282 42.48 -63.95 -19.93
N GLN A 283 42.05 -65.18 -20.24
CA GLN A 283 42.72 -66.05 -21.21
C GLN A 283 42.88 -65.36 -22.58
N GLN A 284 41.98 -64.43 -22.92
CA GLN A 284 42.04 -63.64 -24.15
C GLN A 284 43.20 -62.63 -24.18
N ALA A 285 43.86 -62.35 -23.04
CA ALA A 285 45.06 -61.52 -22.97
C ALA A 285 46.38 -62.33 -22.95
N ALA A 286 46.32 -63.63 -22.65
CA ALA A 286 47.49 -64.51 -22.55
C ALA A 286 47.31 -65.73 -23.47
N CYS A 287 47.82 -65.62 -24.71
CA CYS A 287 47.71 -66.66 -25.74
C CYS A 287 48.64 -67.86 -25.49
N GLU A 288 48.39 -68.64 -24.43
CA GLU A 288 49.08 -69.90 -24.15
C GLU A 288 48.09 -71.09 -24.14
N ASN A 289 48.60 -72.26 -24.53
CA ASN A 289 47.81 -73.42 -25.00
C ASN A 289 46.71 -73.87 -24.02
N THR A 290 45.44 -73.63 -24.40
CA THR A 290 44.26 -74.05 -23.64
C THR A 290 43.77 -75.44 -24.04
N ILE A 291 43.54 -76.31 -23.05
CA ILE A 291 42.88 -77.60 -23.25
C ILE A 291 41.37 -77.35 -23.33
N HIS A 292 40.81 -77.33 -24.53
CA HIS A 292 39.39 -77.04 -24.73
C HIS A 292 38.48 -78.27 -24.60
N HIS A 293 37.28 -78.04 -24.07
CA HIS A 293 36.13 -78.92 -24.22
C HIS A 293 35.11 -78.26 -25.18
N THR A 294 34.28 -79.06 -25.83
CA THR A 294 33.43 -78.62 -26.95
C THR A 294 32.56 -77.40 -26.61
N HIS A 295 31.88 -77.44 -25.45
CA HIS A 295 30.95 -76.39 -25.03
C HIS A 295 31.61 -75.03 -24.76
N THR A 296 32.82 -74.97 -24.20
CA THR A 296 33.47 -73.67 -23.90
C THR A 296 33.92 -72.94 -25.16
N THR A 297 34.24 -73.67 -26.25
CA THR A 297 34.51 -73.03 -27.55
C THR A 297 33.27 -72.37 -28.15
N HIS A 298 32.07 -72.89 -27.86
CA HIS A 298 30.81 -72.32 -28.34
C HIS A 298 30.42 -71.07 -27.55
N THR A 299 30.59 -71.04 -26.23
CA THR A 299 30.24 -69.88 -25.40
C THR A 299 31.15 -68.67 -25.68
N HIS A 300 32.47 -68.89 -25.84
CA HIS A 300 33.40 -67.87 -26.33
C HIS A 300 32.92 -67.27 -27.67
N HIS A 301 32.50 -68.10 -28.63
CA HIS A 301 32.05 -67.63 -29.94
C HIS A 301 30.76 -66.79 -29.85
N THR A 302 29.78 -67.21 -29.05
CA THR A 302 28.54 -66.44 -28.85
C THR A 302 28.73 -65.10 -28.15
N HIS A 303 29.81 -64.91 -27.38
CA HIS A 303 30.16 -63.61 -26.79
C HIS A 303 31.05 -62.74 -27.69
N THR A 304 31.77 -63.33 -28.66
CA THR A 304 32.74 -62.61 -29.50
C THR A 304 32.25 -62.30 -30.92
N THR A 305 31.10 -62.85 -31.34
CA THR A 305 30.52 -62.69 -32.69
C THR A 305 30.15 -61.25 -33.10
N HIS A 306 30.10 -60.30 -32.15
CA HIS A 306 30.01 -58.86 -32.46
C HIS A 306 31.36 -58.22 -32.86
N ARG A 307 32.47 -58.97 -32.82
CA ARG A 307 33.77 -58.59 -33.37
C ARG A 307 34.13 -59.52 -34.53
N GLN A 308 34.82 -58.96 -35.51
CA GLN A 308 35.29 -59.68 -36.69
C GLN A 308 36.33 -60.73 -36.27
N THR A 309 36.05 -62.01 -36.52
CA THR A 309 36.82 -63.16 -36.01
C THR A 309 36.95 -64.25 -37.08
N ASP A 310 38.18 -64.51 -37.51
CA ASP A 310 38.50 -65.59 -38.44
C ASP A 310 38.87 -66.88 -37.71
N ARG A 311 38.63 -68.03 -38.34
CA ARG A 311 38.93 -69.36 -37.78
C ARG A 311 39.71 -70.18 -38.79
N HIS A 312 40.84 -70.74 -38.37
CA HIS A 312 41.66 -71.66 -39.15
C HIS A 312 41.94 -72.91 -38.31
N THR A 313 42.12 -74.05 -38.96
CA THR A 313 42.50 -75.31 -38.34
C THR A 313 43.96 -75.65 -38.65
N GLN A 314 44.61 -76.44 -37.80
CA GLN A 314 46.04 -76.69 -37.92
C GLN A 314 46.44 -77.54 -39.14
N THR A 315 45.45 -78.07 -39.88
CA THR A 315 45.59 -78.83 -41.12
C THR A 315 45.53 -77.99 -42.40
N ASP A 316 45.17 -76.71 -42.34
CA ASP A 316 44.83 -75.88 -43.52
C ASP A 316 46.05 -75.36 -44.31
N ARG A 317 47.08 -76.20 -44.53
CA ARG A 317 48.29 -75.86 -45.30
C ARG A 317 48.84 -77.02 -46.15
N GLN A 318 48.00 -77.58 -47.03
CA GLN A 318 48.48 -78.30 -48.22
C GLN A 318 47.41 -78.27 -49.33
N THR A 319 47.85 -78.11 -50.58
CA THR A 319 47.05 -77.78 -51.79
C THR A 319 46.39 -76.38 -51.76
N ASP A 320 46.45 -75.55 -52.81
CA ASP A 320 47.37 -75.61 -53.95
C ASP A 320 47.72 -74.23 -54.56
N ARG A 321 48.59 -74.21 -55.58
CA ARG A 321 49.17 -73.01 -56.21
C ARG A 321 48.33 -72.43 -57.38
N PRO A 322 48.63 -71.19 -57.84
CA PRO A 322 47.70 -70.39 -58.66
C PRO A 322 47.81 -70.65 -60.16
N ASP A 323 46.85 -70.11 -60.92
CA ASP A 323 46.93 -69.93 -62.37
C ASP A 323 46.89 -68.42 -62.74
N HIS A 324 47.45 -68.07 -63.89
CA HIS A 324 47.71 -66.69 -64.35
C HIS A 324 46.89 -66.37 -65.61
N THR A 325 46.38 -65.13 -65.75
CA THR A 325 46.17 -64.54 -67.09
C THR A 325 46.11 -63.01 -67.03
N ASP A 326 46.95 -62.36 -67.83
CA ASP A 326 47.04 -60.89 -67.91
C ASP A 326 46.05 -60.26 -68.90
N ARG A 327 45.68 -58.98 -68.66
CA ARG A 327 45.77 -57.91 -69.68
C ARG A 327 45.58 -56.48 -69.13
N HIS A 328 46.55 -55.63 -69.49
CA HIS A 328 46.43 -54.27 -70.07
C HIS A 328 45.00 -53.71 -70.36
N THR A 329 44.64 -52.41 -70.32
CA THR A 329 45.31 -51.07 -70.18
C THR A 329 44.16 -50.00 -70.11
N GLN A 330 44.27 -48.69 -69.77
CA GLN A 330 45.28 -47.79 -69.15
C GLN A 330 44.70 -46.34 -68.98
N THR A 331 45.28 -45.53 -68.07
CA THR A 331 45.27 -44.03 -67.97
C THR A 331 44.01 -43.22 -67.60
N ASP A 332 44.27 -42.28 -66.66
CA ASP A 332 43.86 -40.86 -66.60
C ASP A 332 42.51 -40.34 -66.04
N ARG A 333 42.67 -39.32 -65.17
CA ARG A 333 41.82 -38.11 -64.90
C ARG A 333 40.41 -38.29 -64.31
N THR A 334 39.82 -37.29 -63.65
CA THR A 334 40.26 -36.14 -62.81
C THR A 334 39.07 -35.76 -61.90
N ASP A 335 39.29 -34.82 -60.95
CA ASP A 335 38.25 -34.01 -60.30
C ASP A 335 37.28 -34.73 -59.31
N GLY A 336 36.67 -34.06 -58.33
CA GLY A 336 36.95 -32.69 -57.86
C GLY A 336 35.74 -31.94 -57.28
N GLN A 337 35.23 -32.32 -56.10
CA GLN A 337 34.36 -31.52 -55.20
C GLN A 337 34.31 -32.25 -53.83
N THR A 338 34.36 -31.67 -52.63
CA THR A 338 34.19 -30.30 -52.06
C THR A 338 32.77 -29.74 -52.00
N ASP A 339 32.06 -30.06 -50.92
CA ASP A 339 31.21 -29.15 -50.11
C ASP A 339 30.88 -29.83 -48.76
N GLY A 340 30.54 -29.14 -47.66
CA GLY A 340 30.59 -27.69 -47.41
C GLY A 340 29.54 -27.20 -46.40
N ARG A 341 29.96 -26.80 -45.18
CA ARG A 341 29.16 -26.19 -44.08
C ARG A 341 28.09 -27.09 -43.43
N THR A 342 27.82 -27.14 -42.11
CA THR A 342 27.83 -26.25 -40.89
C THR A 342 26.47 -25.67 -40.49
N ASP A 343 26.31 -25.52 -39.15
CA ASP A 343 25.26 -24.78 -38.42
C ASP A 343 23.87 -25.46 -38.34
N ALA A 344 23.06 -25.34 -37.27
CA ALA A 344 23.17 -24.53 -36.05
C ALA A 344 22.56 -25.20 -34.79
N ARG A 345 22.71 -24.57 -33.61
CA ARG A 345 21.91 -24.84 -32.38
C ARG A 345 20.51 -24.20 -32.53
N THR A 346 19.43 -24.65 -31.88
CA THR A 346 19.15 -24.52 -30.43
C THR A 346 17.90 -25.32 -30.02
N PRO A 347 17.73 -25.67 -28.73
CA PRO A 347 16.50 -26.26 -28.19
C PRO A 347 15.43 -25.21 -27.84
N THR A 348 14.22 -25.69 -27.52
CA THR A 348 13.14 -24.93 -26.84
C THR A 348 12.97 -25.44 -25.40
#